data_AF-A0A2E2U9J9-F1
#
_entry.id   AF-A0A2E2U9J9-F1
#
_cell.length_a   1.000
_cell.length_b   1.000
_cell.length_c   1.000
_cell.angle_alpha   90.00
_cell.angle_beta   90.00
_cell.angle_gamma   90.00
#
_symmetry.space_group_name_H-M   'P 1'
#
loop_
_entity.id
_entity.type
_entity.pdbx_description
1 polymer ?
#
loop_
_entity_poly.entity_id
_entity_poly.type
_entity_poly.pdbx_seq_one_letter_code
_entity_poly.pdbx_strand_id
1 'polypeptide(L)'
;MMTRFFSLFVHSNLFISVCTPLLFLMYALKAQQNFSLLTPFFLFFGSFVAYNFLRIAPTYKSSTPSKSAKLFLKYKYFYFLPLIVSFALTGLEVYRTERYWPLILSFLIVGLYEYKNLNLGLRKIPILKTFVVSLVWANLCTALFPQIDWVHYIECFVFIFLLTLIFDYKDKDQDEKDNILTIARLLPEKYFLPFISISYTLFCAYLAHQFQEYSFFGSVIVVYYVLYNNRIKNTSLHLLIDGLIMLRSLLYFCQH
;
A
#
# COMPACT_ATOMS: atom_id res chain seq x y z
N MET A 1 5.82 7.58 26.27
CA MET A 1 5.76 8.67 25.27
C MET A 1 5.94 8.14 23.85
N MET A 2 6.95 7.30 23.57
CA MET A 2 7.15 6.63 22.26
C MET A 2 5.89 5.95 21.71
N THR A 3 5.16 5.18 22.52
CA THR A 3 3.94 4.47 22.08
C THR A 3 2.86 5.39 21.52
N ARG A 4 2.74 6.63 22.03
CA ARG A 4 1.77 7.61 21.52
C ARG A 4 2.21 8.20 20.18
N PHE A 5 3.48 8.56 20.05
CA PHE A 5 4.04 9.06 18.79
C PHE A 5 3.91 8.02 17.67
N PHE A 6 4.30 6.77 17.93
CA PHE A 6 4.16 5.68 16.94
C PHE A 6 2.71 5.41 16.58
N SER A 7 1.81 5.41 17.57
CA SER A 7 0.39 5.27 17.28
C SER A 7 -0.10 6.42 16.37
N LEU A 8 0.34 7.66 16.62
CA LEU A 8 -0.06 8.80 15.80
C LEU A 8 0.50 8.71 14.39
N PHE A 9 1.75 8.28 14.24
CA PHE A 9 2.44 8.15 12.96
C PHE A 9 1.82 7.07 12.05
N VAL A 10 1.40 5.94 12.64
CA VAL A 10 0.67 4.88 11.92
C VAL A 10 -0.79 5.27 11.69
N HIS A 11 -1.46 5.84 12.69
CA HIS A 11 -2.87 6.22 12.59
C HIS A 11 -3.11 7.48 11.72
N SER A 12 -2.09 8.27 11.42
CA SER A 12 -2.18 9.38 10.46
C SER A 12 -1.96 8.96 9.01
N ASN A 13 -1.64 7.68 8.77
CA ASN A 13 -1.19 7.15 7.47
C ASN A 13 0.10 7.81 6.95
N LEU A 14 0.84 8.54 7.80
CA LEU A 14 2.08 9.17 7.37
C LEU A 14 3.14 8.13 7.03
N PHE A 15 3.20 7.03 7.79
CA PHE A 15 4.12 5.94 7.53
C PHE A 15 3.97 5.33 6.13
N ILE A 16 2.75 4.89 5.77
CA ILE A 16 2.50 4.29 4.46
C ILE A 16 2.73 5.32 3.33
N SER A 17 2.47 6.60 3.60
CA SER A 17 2.73 7.68 2.64
C SER A 17 4.21 7.90 2.37
N VAL A 18 5.09 7.66 3.36
CA VAL A 18 6.55 7.63 3.16
C VAL A 18 6.99 6.39 2.38
N CYS A 19 6.30 5.26 2.56
CA CYS A 19 6.66 4.02 1.87
C CYS A 19 6.47 4.12 0.35
N THR A 20 5.42 4.78 -0.14
CA THR A 20 5.17 4.94 -1.58
C THR A 20 6.31 5.59 -2.36
N PRO A 21 6.81 6.80 -2.01
CA PRO A 21 7.91 7.42 -2.72
C PRO A 21 9.22 6.64 -2.57
N LEU A 22 9.47 5.98 -1.42
CA LEU A 22 10.66 5.14 -1.27
C LEU A 22 10.63 3.96 -2.23
N LEU A 23 9.48 3.31 -2.37
CA LEU A 23 9.32 2.20 -3.30
C LEU A 23 9.44 2.65 -4.76
N PHE A 24 8.84 3.80 -5.10
CA PHE A 24 9.01 4.42 -6.43
C PHE A 24 10.48 4.72 -6.72
N LEU A 25 11.20 5.36 -5.79
CA LEU A 25 12.61 5.70 -5.95
C LEU A 25 13.47 4.44 -6.14
N MET A 26 13.21 3.39 -5.35
CA MET A 26 13.86 2.09 -5.52
C MET A 26 13.70 1.57 -6.95
N TYR A 27 12.47 1.53 -7.47
CA TYR A 27 12.21 1.05 -8.84
C TYR A 27 12.77 1.98 -9.91
N ALA A 28 12.74 3.29 -9.70
CA ALA A 28 13.34 4.25 -10.63
C ALA A 28 14.85 4.01 -10.78
N LEU A 29 15.54 3.75 -9.67
CA LEU A 29 16.95 3.39 -9.67
C LEU A 29 17.20 2.02 -10.30
N LYS A 30 16.39 1.00 -9.96
CA LYS A 30 16.52 -0.35 -10.53
C LYS A 30 16.37 -0.36 -12.06
N ALA A 31 15.39 0.38 -12.57
CA ALA A 31 15.11 0.47 -14.00
C ALA A 31 15.95 1.55 -14.72
N GLN A 32 16.86 2.22 -14.01
CA GLN A 32 17.70 3.33 -14.51
C GLN A 32 16.88 4.41 -15.23
N GLN A 33 15.69 4.70 -14.72
CA GLN A 33 14.75 5.64 -15.32
C GLN A 33 15.00 7.05 -14.80
N ASN A 34 14.93 8.03 -15.70
CA ASN A 34 14.90 9.43 -15.31
C ASN A 34 13.52 9.76 -14.73
N PHE A 35 13.50 10.55 -13.66
CA PHE A 35 12.27 11.02 -13.02
C PHE A 35 12.42 12.47 -12.53
N SER A 36 11.30 13.16 -12.41
CA SER A 36 11.26 14.50 -11.83
C SER A 36 11.38 14.41 -10.30
N LEU A 37 12.18 15.29 -9.69
CA LEU A 37 12.28 15.38 -8.23
C LEU A 37 10.94 15.72 -7.55
N LEU A 38 9.96 16.25 -8.30
CA LEU A 38 8.62 16.50 -7.78
C LEU A 38 7.78 15.22 -7.68
N THR A 39 8.11 14.15 -8.41
CA THR A 39 7.31 12.93 -8.50
C THR A 39 7.23 12.20 -7.15
N PRO A 40 8.33 11.99 -6.39
CA PRO A 40 8.24 11.41 -5.05
C PRO A 40 7.38 12.25 -4.09
N PHE A 41 7.46 13.59 -4.13
CA PHE A 41 6.60 14.44 -3.31
C PHE A 41 5.12 14.28 -3.68
N PHE A 42 4.82 14.27 -4.98
CA PHE A 42 3.48 14.01 -5.47
C PHE A 42 2.95 12.66 -4.97
N LEU A 43 3.74 11.59 -5.08
CA LEU A 43 3.35 10.26 -4.59
C LEU A 43 3.15 10.22 -3.08
N PHE A 44 3.99 10.92 -2.30
CA PHE A 44 3.84 11.07 -0.85
C PHE A 44 2.51 11.71 -0.49
N PHE A 45 2.24 12.91 -1.02
CA PHE A 45 1.02 13.66 -0.70
C PHE A 45 -0.24 12.98 -1.24
N GLY A 46 -0.16 12.42 -2.45
CA GLY A 46 -1.25 11.65 -3.07
C GLY A 46 -1.62 10.43 -2.24
N SER A 47 -0.63 9.65 -1.81
CA SER A 47 -0.85 8.51 -0.91
C SER A 47 -1.44 8.96 0.42
N PHE A 48 -0.90 10.02 1.02
CA PHE A 48 -1.40 10.55 2.29
C PHE A 48 -2.86 10.95 2.21
N VAL A 49 -3.24 11.67 1.16
CA VAL A 49 -4.63 12.09 0.92
C VAL A 49 -5.52 10.89 0.66
N ALA A 50 -5.12 9.97 -0.23
CA ALA A 50 -5.90 8.80 -0.59
C ALA A 50 -6.18 7.90 0.64
N TYR A 51 -5.15 7.54 1.41
CA TYR A 51 -5.32 6.68 2.59
C TYR A 51 -6.15 7.36 3.69
N ASN A 52 -5.99 8.68 3.89
CA ASN A 52 -6.85 9.39 4.82
C ASN A 52 -8.30 9.45 4.32
N PHE A 53 -8.52 9.74 3.04
CA PHE A 53 -9.85 9.76 2.44
C PHE A 53 -10.56 8.41 2.58
N LEU A 54 -9.90 7.31 2.24
CA LEU A 54 -10.43 5.94 2.39
C LEU A 54 -10.80 5.61 3.85
N ARG A 55 -10.07 6.17 4.83
CA ARG A 55 -10.38 5.99 6.26
C ARG A 55 -11.57 6.84 6.73
N ILE A 56 -11.74 8.05 6.18
CA ILE A 56 -12.75 9.01 6.63
C ILE A 56 -14.08 8.83 5.92
N ALA A 57 -14.06 8.52 4.62
CA ALA A 57 -15.25 8.43 3.78
C ALA A 57 -16.33 7.47 4.34
N PRO A 58 -15.97 6.28 4.88
CA PRO A 58 -16.96 5.41 5.53
C PRO A 58 -17.53 6.00 6.81
N THR A 59 -16.73 6.78 7.54
CA THR A 59 -17.08 7.27 8.88
C THR A 59 -18.02 8.47 8.85
N TYR A 60 -17.99 9.29 7.80
CA TYR A 60 -18.84 10.47 7.66
C TYR A 60 -20.34 10.11 7.61
N LYS A 61 -20.68 8.87 7.24
CA LYS A 61 -22.06 8.37 7.18
C LYS A 61 -22.46 7.53 8.41
N SER A 62 -21.57 7.34 9.38
CA SER A 62 -21.85 6.58 10.60
C SER A 62 -22.35 7.48 11.73
N SER A 63 -23.35 7.03 12.49
CA SER A 63 -23.88 7.75 13.66
C SER A 63 -22.86 7.84 14.82
N THR A 64 -21.83 7.01 14.81
CA THR A 64 -20.77 6.96 15.83
C THR A 64 -19.38 7.05 15.19
N PRO A 65 -18.82 8.26 15.01
CA PRO A 65 -17.55 8.41 14.33
C PRO A 65 -16.42 7.70 15.08
N SER A 66 -15.64 6.92 14.34
CA SER A 66 -14.41 6.26 14.80
C SER A 66 -13.43 7.26 15.44
N LYS A 67 -12.53 6.79 16.32
CA LYS A 67 -11.51 7.64 16.96
C LYS A 67 -10.67 8.41 15.93
N SER A 68 -10.34 7.80 14.80
CA SER A 68 -9.63 8.42 13.69
C SER A 68 -10.44 9.53 13.02
N ALA A 69 -11.74 9.35 12.82
CA ALA A 69 -12.58 10.39 12.24
C ALA A 69 -12.80 11.57 13.20
N LYS A 70 -12.91 11.32 14.51
CA LYS A 70 -12.93 12.40 15.51
C LYS A 70 -11.64 13.21 15.50
N LEU A 71 -10.48 12.55 15.37
CA LEU A 71 -9.19 13.19 15.18
C LEU A 71 -9.13 14.01 13.89
N PHE A 72 -9.64 13.48 12.79
CA PHE A 72 -9.72 14.19 11.51
C PHE A 72 -10.53 15.48 11.62
N LEU A 73 -11.75 15.41 12.16
CA LEU A 73 -12.63 16.57 12.33
C LEU A 73 -11.99 17.62 13.25
N LYS A 74 -11.31 17.17 14.31
CA LYS A 74 -10.60 18.06 15.25
C LYS A 74 -9.44 18.81 14.60
N TYR A 75 -8.70 18.17 13.69
CA TYR A 75 -7.51 18.74 13.04
C TYR A 75 -7.69 18.90 11.52
N LYS A 76 -8.87 19.35 11.08
CA LYS A 76 -9.24 19.41 9.65
C LYS A 76 -8.18 20.06 8.74
N TYR A 77 -7.52 21.12 9.20
CA TYR A 77 -6.48 21.82 8.42
C TYR A 77 -5.22 20.96 8.19
N PHE A 78 -4.84 20.14 9.17
CA PHE A 78 -3.70 19.23 9.05
C PHE A 78 -3.90 18.21 7.92
N TYR A 79 -5.15 17.84 7.63
CA TYR A 79 -5.46 16.91 6.56
C TYR A 79 -5.86 17.59 5.25
N PHE A 80 -6.41 18.81 5.31
CA PHE A 80 -6.78 19.58 4.13
C PHE A 80 -5.56 20.20 3.42
N LEU A 81 -4.55 20.62 4.18
CA LEU A 81 -3.32 21.20 3.61
C LEU A 81 -2.58 20.20 2.69
N PRO A 82 -2.34 18.93 3.09
CA PRO A 82 -1.82 17.89 2.19
C PRO A 82 -2.66 17.68 0.94
N LEU A 83 -3.98 17.88 0.99
CA LEU A 83 -4.85 17.77 -0.18
C LEU A 83 -4.61 18.92 -1.17
N ILE A 84 -4.49 20.16 -0.68
CA ILE A 84 -4.12 21.31 -1.51
C ILE A 84 -2.74 21.10 -2.13
N VAL A 85 -1.76 20.70 -1.30
CA VAL A 85 -0.39 20.46 -1.77
C VAL A 85 -0.36 19.32 -2.80
N SER A 86 -1.07 18.21 -2.55
CA SER A 86 -1.20 17.13 -3.50
C SER A 86 -1.76 17.63 -4.82
N PHE A 87 -2.84 18.42 -4.80
CA PHE A 87 -3.49 18.93 -6.01
C PHE A 87 -2.58 19.88 -6.80
N ALA A 88 -1.88 20.78 -6.11
CA ALA A 88 -0.89 21.66 -6.73
C ALA A 88 0.26 20.87 -7.38
N LEU A 89 0.80 19.87 -6.67
CA LEU A 89 1.84 18.99 -7.21
C LEU A 89 1.34 18.14 -8.38
N THR A 90 0.10 17.64 -8.33
CA THR A 90 -0.52 16.94 -9.47
C THR A 90 -0.55 17.83 -10.71
N GLY A 91 -0.99 19.08 -10.57
CA GLY A 91 -1.04 20.02 -11.70
C GLY A 91 0.33 20.26 -12.33
N LEU A 92 1.36 20.38 -11.51
CA LEU A 92 2.75 20.54 -11.98
C LEU A 92 3.31 19.26 -12.61
N GLU A 93 3.00 18.09 -12.05
CA GLU A 93 3.51 16.82 -12.58
C GLU A 93 2.77 16.33 -13.83
N VAL A 94 1.47 16.56 -13.94
CA VAL A 94 0.70 16.24 -15.15
C VAL A 94 1.25 16.99 -16.36
N TYR A 95 1.79 18.20 -16.17
CA TYR A 95 2.43 18.95 -17.25
C TYR A 95 3.78 18.36 -17.69
N ARG A 96 4.49 17.65 -16.80
CA ARG A 96 5.84 17.13 -17.05
C ARG A 96 5.88 15.64 -17.40
N THR A 97 4.90 14.88 -16.92
CA THR A 97 4.86 13.43 -17.10
C THR A 97 4.26 13.09 -18.46
N GLU A 98 5.06 12.47 -19.33
CA GLU A 98 4.62 12.06 -20.67
C GLU A 98 3.49 11.02 -20.65
N ARG A 99 3.37 10.24 -19.57
CA ARG A 99 2.37 9.17 -19.39
C ARG A 99 1.52 9.38 -18.16
N TYR A 100 0.43 10.12 -18.31
CA TYR A 100 -0.55 10.34 -17.24
C TYR A 100 -1.60 9.22 -17.12
N TRP A 101 -1.71 8.34 -18.13
CA TRP A 101 -2.75 7.30 -18.14
C TRP A 101 -2.70 6.34 -16.93
N PRO A 102 -1.53 5.95 -16.35
CA PRO A 102 -1.51 5.09 -15.17
C PRO A 102 -2.06 5.80 -13.94
N LEU A 103 -1.89 7.13 -13.85
CA LEU A 103 -2.48 7.95 -12.78
C LEU A 103 -4.00 8.02 -12.94
N ILE A 104 -4.49 8.31 -14.16
CA ILE A 104 -5.92 8.32 -14.44
C ILE A 104 -6.54 6.97 -14.13
N LEU A 105 -5.93 5.88 -14.60
CA LEU A 105 -6.41 4.53 -14.35
C LEU A 105 -6.44 4.23 -12.85
N SER A 106 -5.38 4.57 -12.11
CA SER A 106 -5.31 4.37 -10.66
C SER A 106 -6.37 5.18 -9.93
N PHE A 107 -6.60 6.43 -10.34
CA PHE A 107 -7.64 7.28 -9.77
C PHE A 107 -9.04 6.73 -10.03
N LEU A 108 -9.31 6.28 -11.27
CA LEU A 108 -10.58 5.63 -11.63
C LEU A 108 -10.80 4.36 -10.80
N ILE A 109 -9.78 3.50 -10.68
CA ILE A 109 -9.85 2.28 -9.88
C ILE A 109 -10.15 2.60 -8.42
N VAL A 110 -9.44 3.55 -7.80
CA VAL A 110 -9.67 3.95 -6.40
C VAL A 110 -11.05 4.59 -6.22
N GLY A 111 -11.49 5.41 -7.19
CA GLY A 111 -12.82 6.01 -7.18
C GLY A 111 -13.93 4.95 -7.22
N LEU A 112 -13.81 3.97 -8.13
CA LEU A 112 -14.74 2.85 -8.26
C LEU A 112 -14.66 1.88 -7.07
N TYR A 113 -13.52 1.81 -6.39
CA TYR A 113 -13.31 0.92 -5.26
C TYR A 113 -14.25 1.24 -4.07
N GLU A 114 -14.46 2.52 -3.74
CA GLU A 114 -15.35 2.97 -2.65
C GLU A 114 -16.72 3.49 -3.13
N TYR A 115 -17.02 3.46 -4.43
CA TYR A 115 -18.26 4.04 -4.97
C TYR A 115 -19.50 3.21 -4.57
N LYS A 116 -20.13 3.57 -3.44
CA LYS A 116 -21.30 2.87 -2.89
C LYS A 116 -22.59 3.05 -3.70
N ASN A 117 -22.75 4.16 -4.42
CA ASN A 117 -24.02 4.50 -5.07
C ASN A 117 -24.43 3.52 -6.18
N LEU A 118 -23.51 2.72 -6.73
CA LEU A 118 -23.83 1.77 -7.78
C LEU A 118 -24.18 0.36 -7.28
N ASN A 119 -24.17 0.07 -5.97
CA ASN A 119 -24.18 -1.32 -5.44
C ASN A 119 -23.03 -2.23 -5.97
N LEU A 120 -22.21 -1.74 -6.90
CA LEU A 120 -21.11 -2.37 -7.62
C LEU A 120 -19.74 -1.92 -7.10
N GLY A 121 -19.63 -1.55 -5.81
CA GLY A 121 -18.33 -1.19 -5.24
C GLY A 121 -17.35 -2.35 -5.42
N LEU A 122 -16.22 -2.14 -6.09
CA LEU A 122 -15.24 -3.20 -6.42
C LEU A 122 -14.78 -3.96 -5.17
N ARG A 123 -14.86 -3.31 -4.00
CA ARG A 123 -14.60 -3.90 -2.69
C ARG A 123 -15.44 -5.15 -2.36
N LYS A 124 -16.65 -5.30 -2.93
CA LYS A 124 -17.50 -6.47 -2.71
C LYS A 124 -17.16 -7.66 -3.61
N ILE A 125 -16.43 -7.42 -4.70
CA ILE A 125 -16.08 -8.49 -5.64
C ILE A 125 -14.98 -9.34 -4.99
N PRO A 126 -15.18 -10.68 -4.91
CA PRO A 126 -14.20 -11.55 -4.29
C PRO A 126 -12.83 -11.39 -4.93
N ILE A 127 -11.75 -11.44 -4.12
CA ILE A 127 -10.36 -11.43 -4.58
C ILE A 127 -9.88 -10.09 -5.18
N LEU A 128 -10.81 -9.29 -5.72
CA LEU A 128 -10.49 -8.09 -6.47
C LEU A 128 -9.88 -6.99 -5.61
N LYS A 129 -10.19 -6.95 -4.30
CA LYS A 129 -9.57 -6.02 -3.33
C LYS A 129 -8.04 -6.07 -3.38
N THR A 130 -7.48 -7.26 -3.18
CA THR A 130 -6.03 -7.51 -3.15
C THR A 130 -5.39 -7.16 -4.49
N PHE A 131 -6.04 -7.55 -5.59
CA PHE A 131 -5.59 -7.29 -6.95
C PHE A 131 -5.59 -5.79 -7.28
N VAL A 132 -6.66 -5.08 -6.95
CA VAL A 132 -6.84 -3.64 -7.17
C VAL A 132 -5.77 -2.84 -6.44
N VAL A 133 -5.53 -3.13 -5.15
CA VAL A 133 -4.50 -2.41 -4.38
C VAL A 133 -3.13 -2.63 -5.01
N SER A 134 -2.79 -3.88 -5.34
CA SER A 134 -1.50 -4.22 -5.94
C SER A 134 -1.28 -3.57 -7.30
N LEU A 135 -2.34 -3.51 -8.11
CA LEU A 135 -2.33 -2.87 -9.43
C LEU A 135 -2.11 -1.35 -9.32
N VAL A 136 -2.82 -0.69 -8.40
CA VAL A 136 -2.64 0.75 -8.14
C VAL A 136 -1.21 1.04 -7.69
N TRP A 137 -0.66 0.26 -6.77
CA TRP A 137 0.72 0.43 -6.32
C TRP A 137 1.74 0.21 -7.44
N ALA A 138 1.59 -0.85 -8.24
CA ALA A 138 2.46 -1.11 -9.39
C ALA A 138 2.41 0.04 -10.41
N ASN A 139 1.21 0.55 -10.72
CA ASN A 139 1.04 1.70 -11.59
C ASN A 139 1.77 2.94 -11.06
N LEU A 140 1.60 3.26 -9.77
CA LEU A 140 2.21 4.43 -9.14
C LEU A 140 3.74 4.31 -9.02
N CYS A 141 4.26 3.12 -8.75
CA CYS A 141 5.68 2.94 -8.46
C CYS A 141 6.53 2.63 -9.70
N THR A 142 5.92 2.10 -10.77
CA THR A 142 6.69 1.59 -11.93
C THR A 142 6.14 2.01 -13.30
N ALA A 143 4.85 2.33 -13.43
CA ALA A 143 4.27 2.68 -14.73
C ALA A 143 4.36 4.18 -15.07
N LEU A 144 4.79 5.03 -14.13
CA LEU A 144 4.96 6.47 -14.36
C LEU A 144 6.21 6.82 -15.17
N PHE A 145 7.09 5.86 -15.40
CA PHE A 145 8.30 6.06 -16.19
C PHE A 145 7.98 6.19 -17.69
N PRO A 146 8.85 6.84 -18.49
CA PRO A 146 8.68 6.98 -19.94
C PRO A 146 8.51 5.63 -20.65
N GLN A 147 9.19 4.60 -20.16
CA GLN A 147 9.04 3.21 -20.63
C GLN A 147 8.72 2.30 -19.46
N ILE A 148 7.73 1.42 -19.64
CA ILE A 148 7.32 0.47 -18.60
C ILE A 148 8.28 -0.71 -18.67
N ASP A 149 9.08 -0.87 -17.63
CA ASP A 149 9.80 -2.10 -17.38
C ASP A 149 8.84 -3.14 -16.80
N TRP A 150 8.35 -4.03 -17.67
CA TRP A 150 7.38 -5.06 -17.30
C TRP A 150 7.90 -6.03 -16.24
N VAL A 151 9.21 -6.26 -16.18
CA VAL A 151 9.80 -7.16 -15.17
C VAL A 151 9.63 -6.52 -13.80
N HIS A 152 10.06 -5.27 -13.65
CA HIS A 152 9.92 -4.52 -12.40
C HIS A 152 8.46 -4.21 -12.05
N TYR A 153 7.60 -4.00 -13.06
CA TYR A 153 6.16 -3.82 -12.85
C TYR A 153 5.52 -5.06 -12.23
N ILE A 154 5.73 -6.24 -12.83
CA ILE A 154 5.19 -7.51 -12.34
C ILE A 154 5.76 -7.82 -10.95
N GLU A 155 7.05 -7.56 -10.76
CA GLU A 155 7.73 -7.73 -9.48
C GLU A 155 7.10 -6.85 -8.38
N CYS A 156 6.86 -5.57 -8.66
CA CYS A 156 6.16 -4.65 -7.75
C CYS A 156 4.74 -5.12 -7.45
N PHE A 157 4.02 -5.55 -8.48
CA PHE A 157 2.67 -6.07 -8.36
C PHE A 157 2.63 -7.29 -7.42
N VAL A 158 3.47 -8.30 -7.66
CA VAL A 158 3.54 -9.52 -6.85
C VAL A 158 3.95 -9.20 -5.42
N PHE A 159 4.90 -8.28 -5.22
CA PHE A 159 5.32 -7.86 -3.89
C PHE A 159 4.15 -7.30 -3.06
N ILE A 160 3.45 -6.30 -3.61
CA ILE A 160 2.31 -5.68 -2.92
C ILE A 160 1.14 -6.65 -2.78
N PHE A 161 0.94 -7.55 -3.75
CA PHE A 161 -0.07 -8.59 -3.68
C PHE A 161 0.14 -9.53 -2.50
N LEU A 162 1.37 -9.99 -2.30
CA LEU A 162 1.69 -10.85 -1.16
C LEU A 162 1.54 -10.12 0.18
N LEU A 163 1.95 -8.84 0.27
CA LEU A 163 1.74 -8.06 1.49
C LEU A 163 0.27 -7.83 1.81
N THR A 164 -0.54 -7.53 0.80
CA THR A 164 -1.99 -7.31 0.96
C THR A 164 -2.73 -8.59 1.35
N LEU A 165 -2.28 -9.76 0.92
CA LEU A 165 -2.81 -11.04 1.42
C LEU A 165 -2.58 -11.24 2.92
N ILE A 166 -1.44 -10.79 3.46
CA ILE A 166 -1.16 -10.86 4.90
C ILE A 166 -2.14 -9.95 5.66
N PHE A 167 -2.45 -8.76 5.13
CA PHE A 167 -3.46 -7.88 5.71
C PHE A 167 -4.86 -8.47 5.65
N ASP A 168 -5.27 -9.02 4.50
CA ASP A 168 -6.58 -9.66 4.35
C ASP A 168 -6.76 -10.83 5.33
N TYR A 169 -5.68 -11.55 5.66
CA TYR A 169 -5.72 -12.59 6.69
C TYR A 169 -5.96 -12.03 8.08
N LYS A 170 -5.30 -10.94 8.44
CA LYS A 170 -5.43 -10.32 9.76
C LYS A 170 -6.78 -9.59 9.93
N ASP A 171 -7.33 -9.08 8.84
CA ASP A 171 -8.63 -8.41 8.81
C ASP A 171 -9.80 -9.38 8.57
N LYS A 172 -9.56 -10.70 8.50
CA LYS A 172 -10.56 -11.73 8.17
C LYS A 172 -11.84 -11.62 9.00
N ASP A 173 -11.73 -11.44 10.32
CA ASP A 173 -12.89 -11.33 11.22
C ASP A 173 -13.73 -10.07 10.96
N GLN A 174 -13.08 -8.98 10.55
CA GLN A 174 -13.77 -7.73 10.21
C GLN A 174 -14.40 -7.83 8.82
N ASP A 175 -13.67 -8.38 7.85
CA ASP A 175 -14.17 -8.63 6.49
C ASP A 175 -15.36 -9.60 6.49
N GLU A 176 -15.41 -10.56 7.43
CA GLU A 176 -16.57 -11.42 7.64
C GLU A 176 -17.80 -10.61 8.08
N LYS A 177 -17.65 -9.72 9.07
CA LYS A 177 -18.73 -8.83 9.53
C LYS A 177 -19.24 -7.90 8.44
N ASP A 178 -18.33 -7.43 7.58
CA ASP A 178 -18.64 -6.51 6.49
C ASP A 178 -19.11 -7.23 5.21
N ASN A 179 -19.25 -8.56 5.23
CA ASN A 179 -19.60 -9.40 4.08
C ASN A 179 -18.67 -9.22 2.86
N ILE A 180 -17.39 -9.02 3.12
CA ILE A 180 -16.34 -8.90 2.10
C ILE A 180 -15.72 -10.29 1.90
N LEU A 181 -15.65 -10.73 0.64
CA LEU A 181 -15.06 -12.01 0.27
C LEU A 181 -13.59 -11.81 -0.13
N THR A 182 -12.65 -12.11 0.76
CA THR A 182 -11.21 -12.07 0.44
C THR A 182 -10.65 -13.47 0.21
N ILE A 183 -9.46 -13.58 -0.40
CA ILE A 183 -8.77 -14.88 -0.56
C ILE A 183 -8.59 -15.57 0.81
N ALA A 184 -8.24 -14.79 1.84
CA ALA A 184 -8.06 -15.31 3.20
C ALA A 184 -9.36 -15.84 3.84
N ARG A 185 -10.53 -15.38 3.37
CA ARG A 185 -11.83 -15.90 3.80
C ARG A 185 -12.25 -17.16 3.04
N LEU A 186 -11.90 -17.24 1.75
CA LEU A 186 -12.25 -18.36 0.88
C LEU A 186 -11.42 -19.62 1.18
N LEU A 187 -10.14 -19.44 1.55
CA LEU A 187 -9.26 -20.56 1.87
C LEU A 187 -9.28 -20.88 3.37
N PRO A 188 -9.42 -22.17 3.76
CA PRO A 188 -9.21 -22.60 5.14
C PRO A 188 -7.81 -22.20 5.63
N GLU A 189 -7.72 -21.78 6.89
CA GLU A 189 -6.46 -21.30 7.51
C GLU A 189 -5.31 -22.31 7.38
N LYS A 190 -5.62 -23.61 7.53
CA LYS A 190 -4.67 -24.71 7.35
C LYS A 190 -3.99 -24.76 5.98
N TYR A 191 -4.59 -24.19 4.95
CA TYR A 191 -4.03 -24.09 3.60
C TYR A 191 -3.51 -22.69 3.30
N PHE A 192 -4.18 -21.66 3.82
CA PHE A 192 -3.82 -20.27 3.57
C PHE A 192 -2.45 -19.92 4.16
N LEU A 193 -2.17 -20.30 5.41
CA LEU A 193 -0.90 -19.96 6.08
C LEU A 193 0.33 -20.58 5.37
N PRO A 194 0.34 -21.89 5.03
CA PRO A 194 1.42 -22.45 4.21
C PRO A 194 1.51 -21.80 2.83
N PHE A 195 0.38 -21.56 2.17
CA PHE A 195 0.34 -20.96 0.83
C PHE A 195 1.04 -19.59 0.81
N ILE A 196 0.67 -18.68 1.72
CA ILE A 196 1.26 -17.34 1.77
C ILE A 196 2.74 -17.40 2.18
N SER A 197 3.10 -18.28 3.12
CA SER A 197 4.47 -18.45 3.61
C SER A 197 5.40 -18.95 2.49
N ILE A 198 4.97 -19.99 1.76
CA ILE A 198 5.71 -20.55 0.62
C ILE A 198 5.79 -19.54 -0.51
N SER A 199 4.67 -18.91 -0.89
CA SER A 199 4.65 -17.92 -1.97
C SER A 199 5.59 -16.74 -1.69
N TYR A 200 5.58 -16.23 -0.45
CA TYR A 200 6.50 -15.16 -0.04
C TYR A 200 7.96 -15.62 -0.04
N THR A 201 8.24 -16.83 0.44
CA THR A 201 9.61 -17.37 0.46
C THR A 201 10.15 -17.57 -0.95
N LEU A 202 9.33 -18.11 -1.86
CA LEU A 202 9.68 -18.27 -3.28
C LEU A 202 9.88 -16.91 -3.96
N PHE A 203 9.05 -15.92 -3.63
CA PHE A 203 9.24 -14.55 -4.12
C PHE A 203 10.57 -13.96 -3.66
N CYS A 204 10.91 -14.05 -2.37
CA CYS A 204 12.21 -13.59 -1.86
C CYS A 204 13.39 -14.36 -2.48
N ALA A 205 13.26 -15.66 -2.71
CA ALA A 205 14.27 -16.46 -3.39
C ALA A 205 14.45 -16.01 -4.86
N TYR A 206 13.34 -15.73 -5.55
CA TYR A 206 13.37 -15.14 -6.89
C TYR A 206 14.08 -13.79 -6.90
N LEU A 207 13.78 -12.90 -5.95
CA LEU A 207 14.46 -11.60 -5.84
C LEU A 207 15.96 -11.74 -5.60
N ALA A 208 16.35 -12.64 -4.69
CA ALA A 208 17.74 -12.93 -4.38
C ALA A 208 18.49 -13.48 -5.62
N HIS A 209 17.88 -14.36 -6.39
CA HIS A 209 18.49 -14.95 -7.58
C HIS A 209 18.54 -13.97 -8.77
N GLN A 210 17.41 -13.33 -9.09
CA GLN A 210 17.26 -12.52 -10.30
C GLN A 210 17.86 -11.11 -10.15
N PHE A 211 17.76 -10.51 -8.97
CA PHE A 211 18.16 -9.11 -8.73
C PHE A 211 19.28 -8.98 -7.68
N GLN A 212 19.84 -10.09 -7.19
CA GLN A 212 20.91 -10.10 -6.18
C GLN A 212 20.51 -9.42 -4.85
N GLU A 213 19.20 -9.33 -4.56
CA GLU A 213 18.65 -8.71 -3.34
C GLU A 213 18.69 -9.67 -2.12
N TYR A 214 19.83 -10.31 -1.85
CA TYR A 214 19.97 -11.34 -0.80
C TYR A 214 19.61 -10.85 0.61
N SER A 215 19.89 -9.58 0.90
CA SER A 215 19.60 -8.96 2.21
C SER A 215 18.10 -8.95 2.53
N PHE A 216 17.23 -8.90 1.51
CA PHE A 216 15.79 -8.89 1.69
C PHE A 216 15.24 -10.25 2.15
N PHE A 217 16.00 -11.35 2.04
CA PHE A 217 15.58 -12.67 2.51
C PHE A 217 15.29 -12.71 4.02
N GLY A 218 15.91 -11.82 4.81
CA GLY A 218 15.59 -11.67 6.24
C GLY A 218 14.13 -11.30 6.52
N SER A 219 13.42 -10.69 5.55
CA SER A 219 11.99 -10.38 5.67
C SER A 219 11.09 -11.62 5.82
N VAL A 220 11.55 -12.79 5.37
CA VAL A 220 10.83 -14.08 5.54
C VAL A 220 10.58 -14.35 7.02
N ILE A 221 11.58 -14.08 7.88
CA ILE A 221 11.47 -14.25 9.33
C ILE A 221 10.39 -13.33 9.90
N VAL A 222 10.33 -12.09 9.43
CA VAL A 222 9.32 -11.10 9.87
C VAL A 222 7.93 -11.55 9.46
N VAL A 223 7.74 -11.99 8.21
CA VAL A 223 6.45 -12.49 7.72
C VAL A 223 5.99 -13.72 8.50
N TYR A 224 6.89 -14.68 8.75
CA TYR A 224 6.57 -15.88 9.52
C TYR A 224 6.19 -15.52 10.95
N TYR A 225 6.98 -14.67 11.60
CA TYR A 225 6.65 -14.16 12.92
C TYR A 225 5.27 -13.50 12.95
N VAL A 226 4.93 -12.69 11.95
CA VAL A 226 3.63 -12.02 11.87
C VAL A 226 2.47 -13.00 11.69
N LEU A 227 2.62 -13.97 10.79
CA LEU A 227 1.56 -14.91 10.45
C LEU A 227 1.24 -15.85 11.61
N TYR A 228 2.27 -16.39 12.28
CA TYR A 228 2.09 -17.38 13.35
C TYR A 228 1.90 -16.78 14.74
N ASN A 229 2.12 -15.47 14.92
CA ASN A 229 1.88 -14.80 16.19
C ASN A 229 0.51 -14.10 16.21
N ASN A 230 -0.46 -14.73 16.86
CA ASN A 230 -1.82 -14.21 17.02
C ASN A 230 -1.94 -13.07 18.04
N ARG A 231 -0.86 -12.73 18.78
CA ARG A 231 -0.87 -11.66 19.80
C ARG A 231 -0.42 -10.30 19.28
N ILE A 232 -0.10 -10.19 17.98
CA ILE A 232 0.37 -8.93 17.40
C ILE A 232 -0.80 -7.94 17.34
N LYS A 233 -0.61 -6.78 17.99
CA LYS A 233 -1.56 -5.67 17.92
C LYS A 233 -1.59 -5.11 16.50
N ASN A 234 -2.76 -4.67 16.02
CA ASN A 234 -2.93 -4.10 14.68
C ASN A 234 -1.93 -2.97 14.37
N THR A 235 -1.61 -2.11 15.34
CA THR A 235 -0.60 -1.04 15.13
C THR A 235 0.80 -1.60 14.84
N SER A 236 1.20 -2.66 15.53
CA SER A 236 2.48 -3.35 15.30
C SER A 236 2.47 -4.13 13.99
N LEU A 237 1.32 -4.68 13.60
CA LEU A 237 1.14 -5.35 12.30
C LEU A 237 1.44 -4.39 11.15
N HIS A 238 0.79 -3.22 11.13
CA HIS A 238 1.03 -2.19 10.11
C HIS A 238 2.51 -1.80 10.07
N LEU A 239 3.13 -1.55 11.22
CA LEU A 239 4.53 -1.16 11.27
C LEU A 239 5.47 -2.26 10.72
N LEU A 240 5.19 -3.53 11.01
CA LEU A 240 6.01 -4.64 10.53
C LEU A 240 5.80 -4.90 9.04
N ILE A 241 4.54 -5.03 8.59
CA ILE A 241 4.21 -5.43 7.22
C ILE A 241 4.34 -4.26 6.24
N ASP A 242 3.77 -3.08 6.53
CA ASP A 242 4.01 -1.89 5.69
C ASP A 242 5.50 -1.51 5.76
N GLY A 243 6.15 -1.78 6.89
CA GLY A 243 7.59 -1.60 7.05
C GLY A 243 8.45 -2.48 6.16
N LEU A 244 7.92 -3.57 5.59
CA LEU A 244 8.64 -4.35 4.59
C LEU A 244 8.83 -3.57 3.28
N ILE A 245 7.90 -2.67 2.93
CA ILE A 245 8.04 -1.78 1.77
C ILE A 245 9.24 -0.83 1.97
N MET A 246 9.28 -0.20 3.15
CA MET A 246 10.37 0.69 3.52
C MET A 246 11.70 -0.07 3.65
N LEU A 247 11.70 -1.21 4.36
CA LEU A 247 12.89 -2.04 4.57
C LEU A 247 13.50 -2.45 3.23
N ARG A 248 12.68 -2.90 2.29
CA ARG A 248 13.14 -3.30 0.96
C ARG A 248 13.85 -2.16 0.23
N SER A 249 13.23 -0.98 0.22
CA SER A 249 13.77 0.21 -0.42
C SER A 249 15.10 0.64 0.21
N LEU A 250 15.16 0.64 1.56
CA LEU A 250 16.38 0.99 2.30
C LEU A 250 17.53 0.01 2.06
N LEU A 251 17.24 -1.30 2.08
CA LEU A 251 18.25 -2.33 1.82
C LEU A 251 18.84 -2.18 0.41
N TYR A 252 18.00 -1.88 -0.58
CA TYR A 252 18.47 -1.62 -1.94
C TYR A 252 19.40 -0.39 -2.00
N PHE A 253 19.02 0.72 -1.36
CA PHE A 253 19.85 1.95 -1.29
C PHE A 253 21.16 1.77 -0.51
N CYS A 254 21.24 0.81 0.42
CA CYS A 254 22.49 0.52 1.11
C CYS A 254 23.47 -0.32 0.27
N GLN A 255 22.99 -0.95 -0.81
CA GLN A 255 23.80 -1.80 -1.68
C GLN A 255 24.37 -1.08 -2.90
N HIS A 256 23.87 0.12 -3.21
CA HIS A 256 24.18 0.91 -4.41
C HIS A 256 24.43 2.36 -4.03
#